data_AF-U2V731-F1
#
_entry.id   AF-U2V731-F1
#
_cell.length_a   1.000
_cell.length_b   1.000
_cell.length_c   1.000
_cell.angle_alpha   90.00
_cell.angle_beta   90.00
_cell.angle_gamma   90.00
#
_symmetry.space_group_name_H-M   'P 1'
#
loop_
_entity.id
_entity.type
_entity.pdbx_description
1 polymer ?
#
loop_
_entity_poly.entity_id
_entity_poly.type
_entity_poly.pdbx_seq_one_letter_code
_entity_poly.pdbx_strand_id
1 'polypeptide(L)'
;MYNWQAEFGKFAPELDVAVVTGTTAQRRQVRGERHEVYVTSYDLFRHDVRRWAGRPLWLVALDEVQCIKNHETLAARAVKALDARHRLALTGTSIENRLSELWNIFDFLMPGLLGGYERFHERYDQPIAVGDHDVATHLRSAVGPFILRRLKTDVLADLPENMVERGRTEPGHGSRPSHRSGARRDGVQGHRP
;
A
#
# COMPACT_ATOMS: atom_id res chain seq x y z
N MET A 1 -6.61 -4.78 -13.24
CA MET A 1 -7.69 -4.18 -14.08
C MET A 1 -8.60 -5.25 -14.67
N TYR A 2 -8.13 -6.13 -15.56
CA TYR A 2 -8.98 -7.20 -16.13
C TYR A 2 -9.51 -8.18 -15.08
N ASN A 3 -8.75 -8.42 -14.00
CA ASN A 3 -9.27 -9.17 -12.85
C ASN A 3 -10.54 -8.53 -12.29
N TRP A 4 -10.50 -7.24 -11.96
CA TRP A 4 -11.67 -6.48 -11.50
C TRP A 4 -12.84 -6.56 -12.49
N GLN A 5 -12.59 -6.46 -13.80
CA GLN A 5 -13.65 -6.63 -14.81
C GLN A 5 -14.30 -8.02 -14.75
N ALA A 6 -13.49 -9.08 -14.63
CA ALA A 6 -14.00 -10.45 -14.50
C ALA A 6 -14.78 -10.66 -13.20
N GLU A 7 -14.31 -10.09 -12.08
CA GLU A 7 -14.98 -10.14 -10.78
C GLU A 7 -16.34 -9.42 -10.82
N PHE A 8 -16.43 -8.24 -11.44
CA PHE A 8 -17.71 -7.57 -11.67
C PHE A 8 -18.64 -8.41 -12.55
N GLY A 9 -18.13 -9.00 -13.64
CA GLY A 9 -18.93 -9.90 -14.48
C GLY A 9 -19.45 -11.15 -13.76
N LYS A 10 -18.78 -11.57 -12.68
CA LYS A 10 -19.19 -12.71 -11.85
C LYS A 10 -20.18 -12.32 -10.75
N PHE A 11 -19.93 -11.20 -10.07
CA PHE A 11 -20.63 -10.84 -8.83
C PHE A 11 -21.68 -9.74 -8.97
N ALA A 12 -21.58 -8.91 -10.02
CA ALA A 12 -22.53 -7.85 -10.33
C ALA A 12 -22.61 -7.64 -11.87
N PRO A 13 -23.05 -8.66 -12.63
CA PRO A 13 -23.10 -8.61 -14.10
C PRO A 13 -24.03 -7.54 -14.67
N GLU A 14 -24.93 -7.00 -13.85
CA GLU A 14 -25.85 -5.92 -14.20
C GLU A 14 -25.19 -4.55 -14.30
N LEU A 15 -23.99 -4.37 -13.71
CA LEU A 15 -23.28 -3.09 -13.72
C LEU A 15 -22.55 -2.85 -15.04
N ASP A 16 -22.68 -1.64 -15.57
CA ASP A 16 -21.88 -1.19 -16.71
C ASP A 16 -20.45 -0.85 -16.27
N VAL A 17 -19.51 -1.77 -16.55
CA VAL A 17 -18.11 -1.68 -16.14
C VAL A 17 -17.19 -1.44 -17.33
N ALA A 18 -16.50 -0.31 -17.31
CA ALA A 18 -15.55 0.09 -18.34
C ALA A 18 -14.10 0.08 -17.86
N VAL A 19 -13.24 -0.66 -18.58
CA VAL A 19 -11.79 -0.65 -18.34
C VAL A 19 -11.15 0.47 -19.15
N VAL A 20 -10.63 1.49 -18.46
CA VAL A 20 -9.95 2.64 -19.09
C VAL A 20 -8.47 2.31 -19.30
N THR A 21 -8.17 1.68 -20.43
CA THR A 21 -6.82 1.24 -20.83
C THR A 21 -6.54 1.49 -22.32
N GLY A 22 -5.32 1.17 -22.76
CA GLY A 22 -4.89 1.33 -24.15
C GLY A 22 -4.33 2.72 -24.46
N THR A 23 -4.35 3.10 -25.73
CA THR A 23 -3.85 4.38 -26.23
C THR A 23 -4.67 5.56 -25.71
N THR A 24 -4.11 6.78 -25.82
CA THR A 24 -4.83 8.00 -25.42
C THR A 24 -6.19 8.16 -26.13
N ALA A 25 -6.28 7.73 -27.39
CA ALA A 25 -7.53 7.76 -28.17
C ALA A 25 -8.57 6.78 -27.60
N GLN A 26 -8.17 5.52 -27.34
CA GLN A 26 -9.05 4.51 -26.74
C GLN A 26 -9.55 4.94 -25.36
N ARG A 27 -8.65 5.41 -24.49
CA ARG A 27 -9.04 5.90 -23.16
C ARG A 27 -9.96 7.12 -23.23
N ARG A 28 -9.79 7.99 -24.23
CA ARG A 28 -10.69 9.12 -24.47
C ARG A 28 -12.08 8.66 -24.89
N GLN A 29 -12.19 7.67 -25.76
CA GLN A 29 -13.47 7.11 -26.19
C GLN A 29 -14.24 6.54 -25.00
N VAL A 30 -13.62 5.66 -24.22
CA VAL A 30 -14.25 5.04 -23.03
C VAL A 30 -14.70 6.10 -22.01
N ARG A 31 -13.90 7.14 -21.77
CA ARG A 31 -14.33 8.24 -20.89
C ARG A 31 -15.41 9.13 -21.51
N GLY A 32 -15.57 9.15 -22.83
CA GLY A 32 -16.59 9.94 -23.52
C GLY A 32 -17.99 9.45 -23.19
N GLU A 33 -18.13 8.17 -22.89
CA GLU A 33 -19.36 7.52 -22.47
C GLU A 33 -19.53 7.56 -20.95
N ARG A 34 -20.78 7.42 -20.48
CA ARG A 34 -21.11 7.31 -19.06
C ARG A 34 -21.25 5.83 -18.73
N HIS A 35 -20.39 5.37 -17.82
CA HIS A 35 -20.43 4.04 -17.24
C HIS A 35 -20.67 4.14 -15.73
N GLU A 36 -21.20 3.07 -15.14
CA GLU A 36 -21.42 3.00 -13.69
C GLU A 36 -20.10 2.80 -12.94
N VAL A 37 -19.19 2.00 -13.53
CA VAL A 37 -17.87 1.71 -12.95
C VAL A 37 -16.78 1.94 -13.98
N TYR A 38 -15.74 2.65 -13.56
CA TYR A 38 -14.50 2.78 -14.34
C TYR A 38 -13.35 2.09 -13.61
N VAL A 39 -12.65 1.21 -14.31
CA VAL A 39 -11.46 0.51 -13.79
C VAL A 39 -10.22 0.99 -14.55
N THR A 40 -9.23 1.50 -13.84
CA THR A 40 -7.96 1.95 -14.42
C THR A 40 -6.78 1.67 -13.49
N SER A 41 -5.56 1.89 -13.96
CA SER A 41 -4.34 1.77 -13.17
C SER A 41 -3.84 3.14 -12.70
N TYR A 42 -3.10 3.18 -11.60
CA TYR A 42 -2.48 4.41 -11.09
C TYR A 42 -1.62 5.12 -12.15
N ASP A 43 -0.88 4.35 -12.95
CA ASP A 43 0.01 4.90 -13.97
C ASP A 43 -0.78 5.56 -15.13
N LEU A 44 -1.82 4.90 -15.64
CA LEU A 44 -2.67 5.51 -16.66
C LEU A 44 -3.44 6.71 -16.11
N PHE A 45 -3.90 6.60 -14.86
CA PHE A 45 -4.68 7.62 -14.20
C PHE A 45 -3.89 8.93 -14.02
N ARG A 46 -2.62 8.86 -13.57
CA ARG A 46 -1.79 10.08 -13.40
C ARG A 46 -1.62 10.87 -14.70
N HIS A 47 -1.63 10.21 -15.86
CA HIS A 47 -1.54 10.87 -17.17
C HIS A 47 -2.85 11.53 -17.61
N ASP A 48 -3.98 11.05 -17.09
CA ASP A 48 -5.32 11.45 -17.50
C ASP A 48 -6.10 12.23 -16.45
N VAL A 49 -5.55 12.47 -15.25
CA VAL A 49 -6.26 13.10 -14.12
C VAL A 49 -7.01 14.38 -14.50
N ARG A 50 -6.42 15.26 -15.33
CA ARG A 50 -7.07 16.49 -15.78
C ARG A 50 -8.35 16.24 -16.59
N ARG A 51 -8.45 15.08 -17.24
CA ARG A 51 -9.62 14.65 -18.04
C ARG A 51 -10.75 14.11 -17.17
N TRP A 52 -10.48 13.85 -15.88
CA TRP A 52 -11.46 13.47 -14.87
C TRP A 52 -11.95 14.66 -14.03
N ALA A 53 -11.33 15.83 -14.18
CA ALA A 53 -11.74 17.04 -13.46
C ALA A 53 -13.19 17.40 -13.77
N GLY A 54 -13.95 17.80 -12.75
CA GLY A 54 -15.36 18.18 -12.87
C GLY A 54 -16.33 17.01 -13.06
N ARG A 55 -15.88 15.77 -12.88
CA ARG A 55 -16.76 14.59 -12.84
C ARG A 55 -16.93 14.15 -11.38
N PRO A 56 -18.05 14.48 -10.72
CA PRO A 56 -18.30 14.00 -9.37
C PRO A 56 -18.49 12.49 -9.39
N LEU A 57 -17.71 11.79 -8.58
CA LEU A 57 -17.80 10.35 -8.39
C LEU A 57 -18.51 10.07 -7.07
N TRP A 58 -19.40 9.07 -7.08
CA TRP A 58 -20.02 8.63 -5.84
C TRP A 58 -19.00 7.94 -4.93
N LEU A 59 -18.12 7.10 -5.50
CA LEU A 59 -17.07 6.38 -4.78
C LEU A 59 -15.77 6.36 -5.59
N VAL A 60 -14.64 6.53 -4.91
CA VAL A 60 -13.30 6.17 -5.41
C VAL A 60 -12.70 5.12 -4.49
N ALA A 61 -12.40 3.95 -5.05
CA ALA A 61 -11.70 2.88 -4.34
C ALA A 61 -10.27 2.73 -4.86
N LEU A 62 -9.31 2.76 -3.95
CA LEU A 62 -7.90 2.51 -4.22
C LEU A 62 -7.54 1.10 -3.76
N ASP A 63 -7.22 0.25 -4.71
CA ASP A 63 -6.71 -1.09 -4.43
C ASP A 63 -5.18 -1.04 -4.28
N GLU A 64 -4.63 -1.85 -3.38
CA GLU A 64 -3.22 -1.84 -3.01
C GLU A 64 -2.69 -0.43 -2.69
N VAL A 65 -3.29 0.22 -1.68
CA VAL A 65 -3.03 1.64 -1.37
C VAL A 65 -1.55 1.96 -1.07
N GLN A 66 -0.73 0.96 -0.76
CA GLN A 66 0.73 1.13 -0.67
C GLN A 66 1.36 1.67 -1.97
N CYS A 67 0.70 1.52 -3.13
CA CYS A 67 1.13 2.14 -4.39
C CYS A 67 1.17 3.68 -4.33
N ILE A 68 0.41 4.30 -3.42
CA ILE A 68 0.41 5.75 -3.24
C ILE A 68 1.17 6.21 -2.00
N LYS A 69 2.03 5.38 -1.39
CA LYS A 69 2.66 5.65 -0.08
C LYS A 69 3.41 6.98 0.05
N ASN A 70 3.97 7.50 -1.04
CA ASN A 70 4.62 8.80 -1.06
C ASN A 70 3.66 9.88 -1.61
N HIS A 71 3.32 10.86 -0.76
CA HIS A 71 2.38 11.94 -1.06
C HIS A 71 2.85 12.88 -2.18
N GLU A 72 4.14 12.94 -2.46
CA GLU A 72 4.72 13.80 -3.50
C GLU A 72 4.58 13.20 -4.90
N THR A 73 4.29 11.89 -4.99
CA THR A 73 4.19 11.21 -6.27
C THR A 73 3.04 11.76 -7.09
N LEU A 74 3.24 11.80 -8.41
CA LEU A 74 2.19 12.22 -9.36
C LEU A 74 0.93 11.38 -9.23
N ALA A 75 1.07 10.08 -8.90
CA ALA A 75 -0.06 9.19 -8.67
C ALA A 75 -0.86 9.59 -7.42
N ALA A 76 -0.20 9.80 -6.28
CA ALA A 76 -0.86 10.22 -5.04
C ALA A 76 -1.58 11.57 -5.21
N ARG A 77 -0.90 12.55 -5.83
CA ARG A 77 -1.51 13.85 -6.12
C ARG A 77 -2.69 13.73 -7.09
N ALA A 78 -2.60 12.84 -8.08
CA ALA A 78 -3.66 12.65 -9.04
C ALA A 78 -4.92 12.08 -8.38
N VAL A 79 -4.82 11.01 -7.59
CA VAL A 79 -5.99 10.36 -6.97
C VAL A 79 -6.67 11.26 -5.93
N LYS A 80 -5.90 12.10 -5.24
CA LYS A 80 -6.44 13.10 -4.29
C LYS A 80 -7.20 14.22 -4.99
N ALA A 81 -6.88 14.53 -6.24
CA ALA A 81 -7.55 15.56 -7.03
C ALA A 81 -8.92 15.15 -7.58
N LEU A 82 -9.31 13.87 -7.45
CA LEU A 82 -10.65 13.42 -7.84
C LEU A 82 -11.71 14.05 -6.93
N ASP A 83 -12.81 14.48 -7.54
CA ASP A 83 -14.03 14.85 -6.82
C ASP A 83 -14.83 13.59 -6.50
N ALA A 84 -14.87 13.22 -5.23
CA ALA A 84 -15.45 11.95 -4.78
C ALA A 84 -16.20 12.14 -3.45
N ARG A 85 -17.45 11.67 -3.41
CA ARG A 85 -18.28 11.71 -2.19
C ARG A 85 -17.83 10.69 -1.15
N HIS A 86 -17.50 9.48 -1.60
CA HIS A 86 -16.99 8.40 -0.76
C HIS A 86 -15.61 7.96 -1.24
N ARG A 87 -14.75 7.58 -0.30
CA ARG A 87 -13.38 7.14 -0.58
C ARG A 87 -13.07 5.89 0.21
N LEU A 88 -12.48 4.92 -0.46
CA LEU A 88 -12.09 3.64 0.11
C LEU A 88 -10.64 3.35 -0.26
N ALA A 89 -9.89 2.83 0.71
CA ALA A 89 -8.52 2.37 0.52
C ALA A 89 -8.44 0.92 0.98
N LEU A 90 -7.97 0.04 0.10
CA LEU A 90 -7.80 -1.38 0.33
C LEU A 90 -6.31 -1.69 0.31
N THR A 91 -5.85 -2.51 1.26
CA THR A 91 -4.50 -3.06 1.23
C THR A 91 -4.51 -4.45 1.86
N GLY A 92 -3.86 -5.39 1.18
CA GLY A 92 -3.64 -6.74 1.72
C GLY A 92 -2.41 -6.81 2.63
N THR A 93 -1.55 -5.79 2.60
CA THR A 93 -0.29 -5.75 3.34
C THR A 93 -0.42 -4.96 4.63
N SER A 94 0.39 -5.29 5.63
CA SER A 94 0.56 -4.40 6.78
C SER A 94 1.15 -3.09 6.26
N ILE A 95 0.51 -1.96 6.58
CA ILE A 95 1.07 -0.62 6.33
C ILE A 95 2.48 -0.61 6.92
N GLU A 96 3.51 -0.31 6.11
CA GLU A 96 4.87 -0.14 6.60
C GLU A 96 4.78 0.92 7.71
N ASN A 97 5.32 0.67 8.91
CA ASN A 97 5.03 1.42 10.16
C ASN A 97 5.43 2.92 10.17
N ARG A 98 5.45 3.61 9.03
CA ARG A 98 5.75 5.03 8.86
C ARG A 98 4.47 5.83 8.99
N LEU A 99 4.46 6.77 9.93
CA LEU A 99 3.32 7.65 10.18
C LEU A 99 2.99 8.55 8.97
N SER A 100 3.97 8.85 8.13
CA SER A 100 3.77 9.58 6.88
C SER A 100 2.90 8.81 5.86
N GLU A 101 2.99 7.49 5.82
CA GLU A 101 2.15 6.65 4.96
C GLU A 101 0.71 6.62 5.47
N LEU A 102 0.53 6.47 6.78
CA LEU A 102 -0.76 6.58 7.44
C LEU A 102 -1.41 7.95 7.13
N TRP A 103 -0.66 9.03 7.34
CA TRP A 103 -1.15 10.38 7.04
C TRP A 103 -1.59 10.50 5.59
N ASN A 104 -0.78 9.98 4.67
CA ASN A 104 -1.05 10.10 3.25
C ASN A 104 -2.32 9.32 2.81
N ILE A 105 -2.58 8.15 3.40
CA ILE A 105 -3.83 7.40 3.21
C ILE A 105 -5.00 8.20 3.77
N PHE A 106 -4.88 8.76 4.97
CA PHE A 106 -5.95 9.55 5.60
C PHE A 106 -6.21 10.87 4.89
N ASP A 107 -5.19 11.50 4.32
CA ASP A 107 -5.32 12.69 3.49
C ASP A 107 -6.06 12.37 2.17
N PHE A 108 -5.94 11.14 1.66
CA PHE A 108 -6.83 10.67 0.60
C PHE A 108 -8.25 10.40 1.12
N LEU A 109 -8.42 9.60 2.18
CA LEU A 109 -9.74 9.16 2.66
C LEU A 109 -10.62 10.33 3.16
N MET A 110 -10.05 11.19 3.98
CA MET A 110 -10.71 12.31 4.65
C MET A 110 -9.77 13.52 4.70
N PRO A 111 -9.66 14.27 3.59
CA PRO A 111 -8.82 15.45 3.52
C PRO A 111 -9.08 16.41 4.68
N GLY A 112 -8.02 16.80 5.39
CA GLY A 112 -8.10 17.74 6.51
C GLY A 112 -8.29 17.12 7.90
N LEU A 113 -8.66 15.83 8.03
CA LEU A 113 -8.86 15.19 9.35
C LEU A 113 -7.61 15.30 10.24
N LEU A 114 -6.44 15.07 9.66
CA LEU A 114 -5.15 15.11 10.35
C LEU A 114 -4.42 16.45 10.14
N GLY A 115 -5.04 17.41 9.45
CA GLY A 115 -4.40 18.64 9.00
C GLY A 115 -3.38 18.41 7.88
N GLY A 116 -2.68 19.49 7.51
CA GLY A 116 -1.57 19.42 6.55
C GLY A 116 -0.38 18.62 7.09
N TYR A 117 0.49 18.15 6.18
CA TYR A 117 1.59 17.25 6.52
C TYR A 117 2.53 17.83 7.58
N GLU A 118 2.93 19.10 7.48
CA GLU A 118 3.83 19.75 8.44
C GLU A 118 3.25 19.73 9.86
N ARG A 119 1.97 20.10 10.00
CA ARG A 119 1.25 20.06 11.27
C ARG A 119 1.10 18.64 11.80
N PHE A 120 0.87 17.66 10.92
CA PHE A 120 0.84 16.26 11.31
C PHE A 120 2.21 15.80 11.81
N HIS A 121 3.28 16.20 11.14
CA HIS A 121 4.65 15.83 11.49
C HIS A 121 5.04 16.37 12.87
N GLU A 122 4.76 17.65 13.15
CA GLU A 122 5.00 18.26 14.46
C GLU A 122 4.12 17.67 15.57
N ARG A 123 2.84 17.40 15.28
CA ARG A 123 1.87 16.94 16.28
C ARG A 123 1.99 15.46 16.62
N TYR A 124 2.36 14.63 15.66
CA TYR A 124 2.31 13.18 15.79
C TYR A 124 3.65 12.52 15.49
N ASP A 125 4.25 12.80 14.34
CA ASP A 125 5.44 12.07 13.88
C ASP A 125 6.64 12.28 14.80
N GLN A 126 6.99 13.55 15.10
CA GLN A 126 8.12 13.87 15.97
C GLN A 126 7.93 13.37 17.42
N PRO A 127 6.80 13.62 18.11
CA PRO A 127 6.60 13.11 19.47
C PRO A 127 6.61 11.58 19.55
N ILE A 128 6.00 10.90 18.59
CA ILE A 128 5.96 9.42 18.57
C ILE A 128 7.36 8.86 18.31
N ALA A 129 8.16 9.51 17.45
CA ALA A 129 9.54 9.09 17.18
C ALA A 129 10.45 9.18 18.41
N VAL A 130 10.18 10.11 19.35
CA VAL A 130 10.92 10.23 20.62
C VAL A 130 10.29 9.42 21.77
N GLY A 131 9.24 8.64 21.50
CA GLY A 131 8.65 7.70 22.45
C GLY A 131 7.41 8.19 23.21
N ASP A 132 6.74 9.25 22.76
CA ASP A 132 5.49 9.71 23.36
C ASP A 132 4.32 8.74 23.07
N HIS A 133 4.02 7.89 24.05
CA HIS A 133 2.96 6.89 23.93
C HIS A 133 1.55 7.47 24.01
N ASP A 134 1.37 8.64 24.63
CA ASP A 134 0.07 9.29 24.76
C ASP A 134 -0.35 9.89 23.43
N VAL A 135 0.57 10.54 22.72
CA VAL A 135 0.36 11.03 21.35
C VAL A 135 0.08 9.87 20.39
N ALA A 136 0.80 8.75 20.53
CA ALA A 136 0.54 7.55 19.73
C ALA A 136 -0.86 6.98 19.98
N THR A 137 -1.32 6.98 21.23
CA THR A 137 -2.66 6.52 21.61
C THR A 137 -3.73 7.46 21.08
N HIS A 138 -3.52 8.77 21.21
CA HIS A 138 -4.42 9.76 20.65
C HIS A 138 -4.59 9.60 19.13
N LEU A 139 -3.48 9.41 18.40
CA LEU A 139 -3.55 9.15 16.96
C LEU A 139 -4.35 7.88 16.64
N ARG A 140 -4.06 6.77 17.34
CA ARG A 140 -4.81 5.51 17.18
C ARG A 140 -6.30 5.68 17.43
N SER A 141 -6.69 6.40 18.47
CA SER A 141 -8.10 6.68 18.77
C SER A 141 -8.77 7.55 17.70
N ALA A 142 -8.03 8.49 17.10
CA ALA A 142 -8.55 9.35 16.03
C ALA A 142 -8.77 8.58 14.71
N VAL A 143 -7.86 7.68 14.35
CA VAL A 143 -7.90 6.96 13.06
C VAL A 143 -8.62 5.61 13.14
N GLY A 144 -8.64 4.99 14.32
CA GLY A 144 -9.14 3.64 14.56
C GLY A 144 -10.56 3.37 14.05
N PRO A 145 -11.54 4.27 14.27
CA PRO A 145 -12.91 4.08 13.78
C PRO A 145 -13.04 3.94 12.26
N PHE A 146 -12.01 4.37 11.51
CA PHE A 146 -12.00 4.35 10.05
C PHE A 146 -11.18 3.19 9.46
N ILE A 147 -10.59 2.35 10.32
CA ILE A 147 -9.77 1.22 9.91
C ILE A 147 -10.51 -0.07 10.24
N LEU A 148 -10.91 -0.81 9.19
CA LEU A 148 -11.40 -2.16 9.33
C LEU A 148 -10.25 -3.14 9.07
N ARG A 149 -9.80 -3.83 10.12
CA ARG A 149 -8.81 -4.91 10.01
C ARG A 149 -9.44 -6.21 10.49
N ARG A 150 -9.48 -7.22 9.62
CA ARG A 150 -9.83 -8.60 9.98
C ARG A 150 -8.54 -9.40 10.13
N LEU A 151 -8.40 -10.16 11.20
CA LEU A 151 -7.31 -11.11 11.33
C LEU A 151 -7.65 -12.38 10.55
N LYS A 152 -6.65 -13.07 10.01
CA LYS A 152 -6.87 -14.38 9.37
C LYS A 152 -7.61 -15.33 10.33
N THR A 153 -7.29 -15.28 11.62
CA THR A 153 -7.97 -16.04 12.68
C THR A 153 -9.48 -15.84 12.70
N ASP A 154 -9.98 -14.69 12.26
CA ASP A 154 -11.40 -14.35 12.26
C ASP A 154 -12.13 -14.88 11.01
N VAL A 155 -11.40 -15.40 10.02
CA VAL A 155 -11.90 -15.85 8.69
C VAL A 155 -11.53 -17.31 8.39
N LEU A 156 -10.76 -17.97 9.28
CA LEU A 156 -10.27 -19.35 9.11
C LEU A 156 -11.37 -20.44 9.09
N ALA A 157 -12.64 -20.10 9.28
CA ALA A 157 -13.73 -21.08 9.17
C ALA A 157 -14.00 -21.55 7.72
N ASP A 158 -13.59 -20.76 6.70
CA ASP A 158 -13.98 -20.98 5.29
C ASP A 158 -12.81 -21.18 4.31
N LEU A 159 -11.57 -21.33 4.80
CA LEU A 159 -10.39 -21.51 3.94
C LEU A 159 -9.61 -22.77 4.35
N PRO A 160 -9.23 -23.66 3.40
CA PRO A 160 -8.36 -24.79 3.71
C PRO A 160 -7.01 -24.31 4.25
N GLU A 161 -6.48 -25.03 5.24
CA GLU A 161 -5.27 -24.66 5.97
C GLU A 161 -4.11 -24.33 5.02
N ASN A 162 -3.53 -23.14 5.17
CA ASN A 162 -2.32 -22.76 4.44
C ASN A 162 -1.13 -23.59 4.96
N MET A 163 -0.77 -24.67 4.27
CA MET A 163 0.50 -25.36 4.48
C MET A 163 1.65 -24.45 4.06
N VAL A 164 2.35 -23.87 5.04
CA VAL A 164 3.65 -23.24 4.82
C VAL A 164 4.71 -24.34 4.87
N GLU A 165 5.05 -24.92 3.72
CA GLU A 165 6.19 -25.82 3.60
C GLU A 165 7.48 -24.98 3.56
N ARG A 166 8.15 -24.84 4.72
CA ARG A 166 9.52 -24.34 4.75
C ARG A 166 10.45 -25.47 4.34
N GLY A 167 10.75 -25.56 3.05
CA GLY A 167 11.88 -26.36 2.58
C GLY A 167 13.18 -25.83 3.19
N ARG A 168 13.71 -26.50 4.22
CA ARG A 168 15.14 -26.39 4.55
C ARG A 168 15.89 -27.13 3.46
N THR A 169 16.54 -26.41 2.56
CA THR A 169 17.61 -26.99 1.75
C THR A 169 18.78 -27.30 2.68
N GLU A 170 19.02 -28.58 2.94
CA GLU A 170 20.28 -29.01 3.56
C GLU A 170 21.44 -28.72 2.60
N PRO A 171 22.59 -28.23 3.08
CA PRO A 171 23.78 -28.15 2.25
C PRO A 171 24.20 -29.56 1.84
N GLY A 172 24.08 -29.86 0.55
CA GLY A 172 24.49 -31.13 -0.03
C GLY A 172 25.94 -31.44 0.31
N HIS A 173 26.15 -32.63 0.85
CA HIS A 173 27.48 -33.21 1.09
C HIS A 173 28.18 -33.41 -0.26
N GLY A 174 29.22 -32.63 -0.53
CA GLY A 174 30.14 -32.93 -1.62
C GLY A 174 30.88 -31.75 -2.21
N SER A 175 31.90 -31.25 -1.54
CA SER A 175 33.14 -30.78 -2.18
C SER A 175 34.25 -30.65 -1.13
N ARG A 176 35.28 -31.47 -1.28
CA ARG A 176 36.49 -31.52 -0.46
C ARG A 176 37.24 -30.17 -0.48
N PRO A 177 37.80 -29.71 0.65
CA PRO A 177 38.91 -28.76 0.60
C PRO A 177 40.23 -29.53 0.58
N SER A 178 40.87 -29.60 -0.59
CA SER A 178 42.31 -29.88 -0.68
C SER A 178 43.04 -28.56 -0.86
N HIS A 179 43.70 -28.07 0.19
CA HIS A 179 45.12 -27.69 0.14
C HIS A 179 45.66 -27.40 1.54
N ARG A 180 46.52 -28.33 1.97
CA ARG A 180 47.67 -28.20 2.90
C ARG A 180 48.14 -26.75 3.11
N SER A 181 48.22 -26.29 4.36
CA SER A 181 49.34 -26.45 5.30
C SER A 181 50.33 -25.29 5.26
N GLY A 182 50.24 -24.44 6.29
CA GLY A 182 51.30 -23.56 6.76
C GLY A 182 51.21 -23.48 8.28
N ALA A 183 51.69 -24.52 8.95
CA ALA A 183 51.97 -24.53 10.39
C ALA A 183 53.08 -23.49 10.65
N ARG A 184 53.13 -22.70 11.74
CA ARG A 184 53.37 -23.04 13.15
C ARG A 184 53.51 -21.67 13.89
N ARG A 185 52.96 -21.54 15.11
CA ARG A 185 53.67 -21.31 16.41
C ARG A 185 54.54 -20.05 16.46
N ASP A 186 54.65 -19.26 17.51
CA ASP A 186 54.25 -19.20 18.92
C ASP A 186 54.46 -17.72 19.32
N GLY A 187 53.90 -17.24 20.44
CA GLY A 187 54.41 -16.00 21.04
C GLY A 187 53.42 -15.17 21.82
N VAL A 188 53.09 -15.64 23.02
CA VAL A 188 52.67 -14.79 24.13
C VAL A 188 53.80 -13.83 24.49
N GLN A 189 53.53 -12.52 24.55
CA GLN A 189 54.05 -11.65 25.62
C GLN A 189 53.32 -10.32 25.62
N GLY A 190 52.72 -9.99 26.76
CA GLY A 190 52.29 -8.64 27.07
C GLY A 190 53.42 -7.85 27.70
N HIS A 191 53.46 -6.55 27.44
CA HIS A 191 53.76 -5.55 28.46
C HIS A 191 53.29 -4.17 27.98
N ARG A 192 52.60 -3.49 28.89
CA ARG A 192 52.36 -2.04 28.95
C ARG A 192 53.69 -1.28 29.14
N PRO A 193 53.72 0.06 29.08
CA PRO A 193 52.61 1.01 29.08
C PRO A 193 52.44 1.84 27.81
#